data_AF-A0A345PI97-F1
#
_entry.id   AF-A0A345PI97-F1
#
_cell.length_a   1.000
_cell.length_b   1.000
_cell.length_c   1.000
_cell.angle_alpha   90.00
_cell.angle_beta   90.00
_cell.angle_gamma   90.00
#
_symmetry.space_group_name_H-M   'P 1'
#
loop_
_entity.id
_entity.type
_entity.pdbx_description
1 polymer ?
#
loop_
_entity_poly.entity_id
_entity_poly.type
_entity_poly.pdbx_seq_one_letter_code
_entity_poly.pdbx_strand_id
1 'polypeptide(L)' 'MKQQDKQKFDSFLKESFKNDVVVRELRLSDPEVGYLQQSFPNAEISSISKNKQQDKQWYKVTLQKAQIPQHV' A
#
# COMPACT_ATOMS: atom_id res chain seq x y z
N MET A 1 9.67 -6.92 -7.78
CA MET A 1 10.34 -6.74 -6.46
C MET A 1 11.03 -8.03 -6.05
N LYS A 2 12.23 -7.95 -5.46
CA LYS A 2 12.94 -9.11 -4.89
C LYS A 2 12.26 -9.56 -3.59
N GLN A 3 12.51 -10.80 -3.15
CA GLN A 3 11.82 -11.38 -1.98
C GLN A 3 12.08 -10.60 -0.68
N GLN A 4 13.31 -10.12 -0.47
CA GLN A 4 13.66 -9.30 0.70
C GLN A 4 12.94 -7.94 0.69
N ASP A 5 12.74 -7.34 -0.50
CA ASP A 5 12.01 -6.08 -0.63
C ASP A 5 10.52 -6.26 -0.33
N LYS A 6 9.94 -7.41 -0.72
CA LYS A 6 8.56 -7.76 -0.38
C LYS A 6 8.35 -7.84 1.12
N GLN A 7 9.23 -8.54 1.85
CA GLN A 7 9.13 -8.65 3.31
C GLN A 7 9.22 -7.29 4.02
N LYS A 8 10.15 -6.43 3.58
CA LYS A 8 10.27 -5.06 4.12
C LYS A 8 8.99 -4.26 3.85
N PHE A 9 8.45 -4.40 2.65
CA PHE A 9 7.23 -3.70 2.25
C PHE A 9 5.99 -4.23 2.99
N ASP A 10 5.88 -5.52 3.24
CA ASP A 10 4.81 -6.11 4.07
C ASP A 10 4.81 -5.52 5.48
N SER A 11 5.98 -5.43 6.12
CA SER A 11 6.12 -4.79 7.44
C SER A 11 5.71 -3.32 7.41
N PHE A 12 6.12 -2.59 6.36
CA PHE A 12 5.71 -1.22 6.15
C PHE A 12 4.19 -1.05 6.00
N LEU A 13 3.53 -1.93 5.24
CA LEU A 13 2.07 -1.90 5.06
C LEU A 13 1.35 -2.22 6.38
N LYS A 14 1.77 -3.27 7.09
CA LYS A 14 1.22 -3.62 8.41
C LYS A 14 1.31 -2.45 9.38
N GLU A 15 2.45 -1.76 9.42
CA GLU A 15 2.61 -0.60 10.28
C GLU A 15 1.75 0.59 9.81
N SER A 16 1.64 0.81 8.50
CA SER A 16 0.88 1.92 7.93
C SER A 16 -0.62 1.84 8.25
N PHE A 17 -1.18 0.63 8.22
CA PHE A 17 -2.62 0.36 8.46
C PHE A 17 -2.91 -0.21 9.85
N LYS A 18 -1.99 -0.07 10.82
CA LYS A 18 -2.23 -0.46 12.22
C LYS A 18 -3.36 0.38 12.84
N ASN A 19 -3.96 -0.13 13.92
CA ASN A 19 -4.99 0.55 14.71
C ASN A 19 -6.28 0.87 13.92
N ASP A 20 -6.77 -0.08 13.13
CA ASP A 20 -8.01 0.04 12.34
C ASP A 20 -8.03 1.20 11.32
N VAL A 21 -6.87 1.78 11.01
CA VAL A 21 -6.75 2.78 9.97
C VAL A 21 -6.88 2.11 8.62
N VAL A 22 -7.95 2.45 7.90
CA VAL A 22 -8.25 1.91 6.57
C VAL A 22 -7.81 2.83 5.43
N VAL A 23 -7.49 4.09 5.69
CA VAL A 23 -7.10 5.07 4.67
C VAL A 23 -5.73 5.65 5.00
N ARG A 24 -4.79 5.60 4.04
CA ARG A 24 -3.47 6.19 4.16
C ARG A 24 -2.99 6.80 2.85
N GLU A 25 -2.20 7.85 2.97
CA GLU A 25 -1.40 8.38 1.87
C GLU A 25 -0.01 7.74 1.94
N LEU A 26 0.38 7.02 0.89
CA LEU A 26 1.64 6.29 0.81
C LEU A 26 2.44 6.75 -0.39
N ARG A 27 3.78 6.81 -0.23
CA ARG A 27 4.69 7.10 -1.33
C ARG A 27 5.21 5.79 -1.92
N LEU A 28 4.67 5.41 -3.07
CA LEU A 28 4.87 4.10 -3.69
C LEU A 28 5.46 4.22 -5.09
N SER A 29 6.26 3.24 -5.47
CA SER A 29 6.68 2.98 -6.85
C SER A 29 5.67 2.09 -7.56
N ASP A 30 5.68 2.05 -8.90
CA ASP A 30 4.78 1.18 -9.68
C ASP A 30 4.84 -0.30 -9.26
N PRO A 31 6.02 -0.90 -8.98
CA PRO A 31 6.07 -2.27 -8.48
C PRO A 31 5.44 -2.45 -7.09
N GLU A 32 5.55 -1.45 -6.21
CA GLU A 32 4.92 -1.46 -4.88
C GLU A 32 3.41 -1.33 -4.98
N VAL A 33 2.89 -0.49 -5.89
CA VAL A 33 1.45 -0.39 -6.19
C VAL A 33 0.93 -1.73 -6.71
N GLY A 34 1.62 -2.35 -7.68
CA GLY A 34 1.23 -3.65 -8.21
C GLY A 34 1.21 -4.74 -7.13
N TYR A 35 2.19 -4.73 -6.23
CA TYR A 35 2.23 -5.68 -5.11
C TYR A 35 1.13 -5.41 -4.07
N LEU A 36 0.82 -4.13 -3.79
CA LEU A 36 -0.26 -3.74 -2.89
C LEU A 36 -1.61 -4.22 -3.44
N GLN A 37 -1.87 -4.01 -4.73
CA GLN A 37 -3.08 -4.49 -5.41
C GLN A 37 -3.19 -6.02 -5.37
N GLN A 38 -2.07 -6.75 -5.49
CA GLN A 38 -2.06 -8.21 -5.37
C GLN A 38 -2.38 -8.68 -3.94
N SER A 39 -1.86 -7.97 -2.93
CA SER A 39 -2.03 -8.31 -1.52
C SER A 39 -3.41 -7.91 -0.99
N PHE A 40 -3.97 -6.83 -1.53
CA PHE A 40 -5.26 -6.26 -1.18
C PHE A 40 -6.09 -6.00 -2.45
N PRO A 41 -6.67 -7.04 -3.07
CA PRO A 41 -7.30 -6.94 -4.39
C PRO A 41 -8.47 -5.96 -4.47
N ASN A 42 -9.13 -5.67 -3.34
CA ASN A 42 -10.22 -4.69 -3.28
C ASN A 42 -9.78 -3.33 -2.71
N ALA A 43 -8.48 -3.09 -2.55
CA ALA A 43 -7.98 -1.77 -2.17
C ALA A 43 -8.28 -0.77 -3.28
N GLU A 44 -8.76 0.40 -2.89
CA GLU A 44 -8.86 1.54 -3.80
C GLU A 44 -7.54 2.31 -3.74
N ILE A 45 -6.88 2.44 -4.89
CA ILE A 45 -5.60 3.15 -5.01
C ILE A 45 -5.75 4.27 -6.03
N SER A 46 -5.58 5.51 -5.58
CA SER A 46 -5.68 6.70 -6.42
C SER A 46 -4.40 7.53 -6.32
N SER A 47 -3.81 7.89 -7.46
CA SER A 47 -2.64 8.77 -7.47
C SER A 47 -3.06 10.19 -7.12
N ILE A 48 -2.36 10.80 -6.17
CA ILE A 48 -2.51 12.21 -5.77
C ILE A 48 -1.49 13.07 -6.52
N SER A 49 -0.44 12.45 -7.05
CA SER A 49 0.69 13.16 -7.67
C SER A 49 0.37 13.56 -9.10
N LYS A 50 0.55 14.85 -9.41
CA LYS A 50 0.40 15.37 -10.78
C LYS A 50 1.61 15.06 -11.68
N ASN A 51 2.79 14.79 -11.08
CA ASN A 51 4.02 14.57 -11.83
C ASN A 51 4.43 13.09 -11.80
N LYS A 52 4.54 12.47 -12.98
CA LYS A 52 4.94 11.07 -13.21
C LYS A 52 6.44 10.86 -13.40
N GLN A 53 7.25 11.90 -13.27
CA GLN A 53 8.70 11.81 -13.49
C GLN A 53 9.50 11.30 -12.29
N GLN A 54 8.84 10.92 -11.19
CA GLN A 54 9.51 10.42 -9.98
C GLN A 54 9.39 8.90 -9.87
N ASP A 55 10.45 8.25 -9.38
CA ASP A 55 10.48 6.80 -9.10
C ASP A 55 9.41 6.36 -8.10
N LYS A 56 8.96 7.27 -7.24
CA LYS A 56 7.83 7.06 -6.32
C LYS A 56 6.89 8.25 -6.31
N GLN A 57 5.60 7.95 -6.31
CA GLN A 57 4.51 8.92 -6.28
C GLN A 57 3.65 8.75 -5.02
N TRP A 58 2.94 9.79 -4.63
CA TRP A 58 1.93 9.74 -3.58
C TRP A 58 0.63 9.14 -4.10
N TYR A 59 0.12 8.15 -3.38
CA TYR A 59 -1.17 7.52 -3.60
C TYR A 59 -2.01 7.58 -2.33
N LYS A 60 -3.30 7.83 -2.49
CA LYS A 60 -4.29 7.54 -1.46
C LYS A 60 -4.70 6.08 -1.61
N VAL A 61 -4.52 5.31 -0.55
CA VAL A 61 -4.87 3.90 -0.46
C VAL A 61 -5.97 3.73 0.58
N THR A 62 -7.08 3.13 0.15
CA THR A 62 -8.21 2.76 1.01
C THR A 62 -8.35 1.24 1.03
N LEU A 63 -8.14 0.62 2.19
CA LEU A 63 -8.42 -0.79 2.42
C LEU A 63 -9.88 -1.00 2.83
N GLN A 64 -10.49 -2.10 2.39
CA GLN A 64 -11.79 -2.49 2.90
C GLN A 64 -11.63 -3.16 4.27
N LYS A 65 -12.49 -2.84 5.25
CA LYS A 65 -12.43 -3.37 6.63
C LYS A 65 -12.32 -4.90 6.72
N ALA A 66 -12.83 -5.63 5.73
CA ALA A 66 -12.74 -7.09 5.66
C ALA A 66 -11.33 -7.64 5.35
N GLN A 67 -10.35 -6.79 5.06
CA GLN A 67 -9.00 -7.19 4.63
C GLN A 67 -7.90 -6.91 5.67
N ILE A 68 -8.24 -6.32 6.82
CA ILE A 68 -7.29 -6.19 7.93
C ILE A 68 -7.34 -7.50 8.72
N PRO A 69 -6.25 -8.28 8.82
CA PRO A 69 -6.23 -9.46 9.67
C PRO A 69 -6.47 -9.04 11.12
N GLN A 70 -7.63 -9.36 11.68
CA GLN A 70 -8.06 -8.94 13.02
C GLN A 70 -7.44 -9.75 14.18
N HIS A 71 -6.32 -10.45 13.99
CA HIS A 71 -5.72 -11.23 15.06
C HIS A 71 -4.19 -11.13 15.07
N VAL A 72 -3.68 -10.48 16.12
CA VAL A 72 -2.41 -10.79 16.80
C VAL A 72 -2.71 -11.06 18.26
#